data_AF-A0A7W1CUE6-F1
#
_entry.id   AF-A0A7W1CUE6-F1
#
_cell.length_a   1.000
_cell.length_b   1.000
_cell.length_c   1.000
_cell.angle_alpha   90.00
_cell.angle_beta   90.00
_cell.angle_gamma   90.00
#
_symmetry.space_group_name_H-M   'P 1'
#
loop_
_entity.id
_entity.type
_entity.pdbx_description
1 polymer ?
#
loop_
_entity_poly.entity_id
_entity_poly.type
_entity_poly.pdbx_seq_one_letter_code
_entity_poly.pdbx_strand_id
1 'polypeptide(L)'
;IVRVTKPDGRIVMGNWIPNDPTLVAQILKISSAYTPPPPEGFVSPMTWGVESHVTERFVAAGVPAEKISFERDTFIFEYLTAPATLVEEFKNYYGPTMNAFEAAEKNGRAAELQKELKDLFSQQNKSPRPDATSIPATFLRVTVSV
;
A
#
# COMPACT_ATOMS: atom_id res chain seq x y z
N ILE A 1 -12.82 9.34 -12.29
CA ILE A 1 -12.28 10.59 -11.70
C ILE A 1 -12.11 11.71 -12.72
N VAL A 2 -11.55 11.44 -13.92
CA VAL A 2 -11.41 12.45 -14.99
C VAL A 2 -12.75 13.13 -15.32
N ARG A 3 -13.81 12.34 -15.58
CA ARG A 3 -15.17 12.84 -15.88
C ARG A 3 -15.74 13.87 -14.88
N VAL A 4 -15.35 13.79 -13.61
CA VAL A 4 -15.89 14.63 -12.53
C VAL A 4 -14.93 15.75 -12.11
N THR A 5 -13.73 15.78 -12.66
CA THR A 5 -12.77 16.85 -12.42
C THR A 5 -13.12 18.00 -13.36
N LYS A 6 -13.26 19.22 -12.82
CA LYS A 6 -13.51 20.41 -13.63
C LYS A 6 -12.38 20.63 -14.65
N PRO A 7 -12.62 21.34 -15.76
CA PRO A 7 -11.55 21.80 -16.64
C PRO A 7 -10.49 22.58 -15.86
N ASP A 8 -9.22 22.38 -16.21
CA ASP A 8 -8.03 22.92 -15.53
C ASP A 8 -7.90 22.45 -14.07
N GLY A 9 -8.59 21.36 -13.73
CA GLY A 9 -8.53 20.71 -12.43
C GLY A 9 -7.27 19.83 -12.30
N ARG A 10 -7.05 19.35 -11.07
CA ARG A 10 -5.93 18.48 -10.74
C ARG A 10 -6.42 17.26 -9.98
N ILE A 11 -5.87 16.10 -10.34
CA ILE A 11 -6.01 14.86 -9.59
C ILE A 11 -4.64 14.56 -8.98
N VAL A 12 -4.61 14.29 -7.67
CA VAL A 12 -3.40 13.85 -6.97
C VAL A 12 -3.71 12.53 -6.27
N MET A 13 -2.85 11.53 -6.45
CA MET A 13 -3.03 10.20 -5.88
C MET A 13 -1.71 9.72 -5.27
N GLY A 14 -1.78 9.05 -4.12
CA GLY A 14 -0.66 8.31 -3.55
C GLY A 14 -0.90 6.82 -3.70
N ASN A 15 0.02 6.10 -4.34
CA ASN A 15 -0.14 4.68 -4.66
C ASN A 15 1.07 3.87 -4.20
N TRP A 16 0.86 2.76 -3.52
CA TRP A 16 1.95 1.89 -3.09
C TRP A 16 2.64 1.24 -4.29
N ILE A 17 3.97 1.18 -4.23
CA ILE A 17 4.81 0.73 -5.34
C ILE A 17 5.02 -0.79 -5.22
N PRO A 18 4.70 -1.59 -6.26
CA PRO A 18 4.95 -3.03 -6.23
C PRO A 18 6.42 -3.35 -5.97
N ASN A 19 6.68 -4.39 -5.15
CA ASN A 19 8.03 -4.86 -4.80
C ASN A 19 8.93 -3.83 -4.09
N ASP A 20 8.38 -2.69 -3.68
CA ASP A 20 9.14 -1.68 -2.94
C ASP A 20 9.58 -2.24 -1.57
N PRO A 21 10.80 -1.93 -1.10
CA PRO A 21 11.30 -2.47 0.16
C PRO A 21 10.60 -1.87 1.40
N THR A 22 9.77 -0.85 1.24
CA THR A 22 9.11 -0.17 2.37
C THR A 22 7.81 -0.85 2.82
N LEU A 23 7.34 -0.45 4.00
CA LEU A 23 6.37 -1.17 4.83
C LEU A 23 5.19 -1.77 4.06
N VAL A 24 4.40 -0.95 3.35
CA VAL A 24 3.10 -1.40 2.84
C VAL A 24 3.22 -2.42 1.70
N ALA A 25 4.22 -2.28 0.83
CA ALA A 25 4.47 -3.26 -0.22
C ALA A 25 4.87 -4.62 0.37
N GLN A 26 5.66 -4.62 1.46
CA GLN A 26 6.04 -5.84 2.16
C GLN A 26 4.86 -6.46 2.94
N ILE A 27 3.99 -5.65 3.56
CA ILE A 27 2.75 -6.13 4.19
C ILE A 27 1.91 -6.89 3.17
N LEU A 28 1.66 -6.28 2.01
CA LEU A 28 0.83 -6.89 0.97
C LEU A 28 1.45 -8.17 0.41
N LYS A 29 2.78 -8.20 0.26
CA LYS A 29 3.52 -9.40 -0.13
C LYS A 29 3.33 -10.53 0.89
N ILE A 30 3.54 -10.26 2.17
CA ILE A 30 3.34 -11.25 3.25
C ILE A 30 1.88 -11.71 3.24
N SER A 31 0.92 -10.79 3.29
CA SER A 31 -0.52 -11.09 3.30
C SER A 31 -0.93 -12.00 2.13
N SER A 32 -0.39 -11.78 0.94
CA SER A 32 -0.73 -12.58 -0.24
C SER A 32 -0.37 -14.07 -0.13
N ALA A 33 0.64 -14.43 0.68
CA ALA A 33 1.04 -15.82 0.92
C ALA A 33 0.08 -16.60 1.84
N TYR A 34 -0.88 -15.90 2.45
CA TYR A 34 -1.88 -16.46 3.37
C TYR A 34 -3.31 -16.42 2.79
N THR A 35 -3.52 -15.72 1.68
CA THR A 35 -4.81 -15.62 1.00
C THR A 35 -4.91 -16.59 -0.18
N PRO A 36 -6.13 -17.03 -0.55
CA PRO A 36 -6.34 -17.73 -1.82
C PRO A 36 -5.84 -16.90 -3.01
N PRO A 37 -5.48 -17.56 -4.13
CA PRO A 37 -5.14 -16.83 -5.35
C PRO A 37 -6.33 -15.97 -5.79
N PRO A 38 -6.08 -14.76 -6.33
CA PRO A 38 -7.15 -13.90 -6.78
C PRO A 38 -7.93 -14.55 -7.93
N PRO A 39 -9.22 -14.23 -8.08
CA PRO A 39 -10.03 -14.76 -9.18
C PRO A 39 -9.51 -14.29 -10.54
N GLU A 40 -9.90 -15.02 -11.60
CA GLU A 40 -9.58 -14.64 -12.96
C GLU A 40 -10.06 -13.21 -13.27
N GLY A 41 -9.25 -12.43 -13.99
CA GLY A 41 -9.55 -11.04 -14.33
C GLY A 41 -9.35 -10.04 -13.18
N PHE A 42 -8.91 -10.47 -11.99
CA PHE A 42 -8.57 -9.56 -10.91
C PHE A 42 -7.42 -8.61 -11.29
N VAL A 43 -7.69 -7.31 -11.26
CA VAL A 43 -6.68 -6.28 -11.48
C VAL A 43 -6.15 -5.81 -10.14
N SER A 44 -4.89 -6.14 -9.84
CA SER A 44 -4.26 -5.76 -8.57
C SER A 44 -4.25 -4.23 -8.39
N PRO A 45 -4.66 -3.69 -7.23
CA PRO A 45 -4.60 -2.25 -6.97
C PRO A 45 -3.16 -1.71 -6.96
N MET A 46 -2.17 -2.57 -6.70
CA MET A 46 -0.75 -2.22 -6.77
C MET A 46 -0.31 -1.79 -8.17
N THR A 47 -1.08 -2.11 -9.22
CA THR A 47 -0.80 -1.62 -10.58
C THR A 47 -0.90 -0.09 -10.72
N TRP A 48 -1.55 0.60 -9.77
CA TRP A 48 -1.51 2.07 -9.70
C TRP A 48 -0.16 2.63 -9.20
N GLY A 49 0.72 1.79 -8.66
CA GLY A 49 2.11 2.14 -8.33
C GLY A 49 3.08 1.92 -9.49
N VAL A 50 2.58 1.64 -10.71
CA VAL A 50 3.40 1.42 -11.92
C VAL A 50 3.10 2.53 -12.92
N GLU A 51 4.08 3.37 -13.22
CA GLU A 51 3.92 4.58 -14.04
C GLU A 51 3.31 4.30 -15.43
N SER A 52 3.75 3.23 -16.11
CA SER A 52 3.20 2.84 -17.42
C SER A 52 1.72 2.51 -17.34
N HIS A 53 1.28 1.70 -16.38
CA HIS A 53 -0.13 1.36 -16.21
C HIS A 53 -0.99 2.55 -15.82
N VAL A 54 -0.46 3.47 -15.01
CA VAL A 54 -1.15 4.72 -14.67
C VAL A 54 -1.34 5.56 -15.93
N THR A 55 -0.27 5.71 -16.72
CA THR A 55 -0.28 6.46 -17.98
C THR A 55 -1.32 5.89 -18.95
N GLU A 56 -1.29 4.58 -19.19
CA GLU A 56 -2.26 3.88 -20.05
C GLU A 56 -3.71 4.15 -19.63
N ARG A 57 -4.01 4.08 -18.32
CA ARG A 57 -5.37 4.30 -17.79
C ARG A 57 -5.85 5.73 -17.99
N PHE A 58 -4.99 6.72 -17.78
CA PHE A 58 -5.38 8.12 -17.94
C PHE A 58 -5.45 8.54 -19.41
N VAL A 59 -4.56 8.04 -20.27
CA VAL A 59 -4.63 8.23 -21.72
C VAL A 59 -5.91 7.63 -22.28
N ALA A 60 -6.28 6.41 -21.86
CA ALA A 60 -7.56 5.80 -22.22
C ALA A 60 -8.77 6.61 -21.74
N ALA A 61 -8.60 7.46 -20.71
CA ALA A 61 -9.61 8.38 -20.21
C ALA A 61 -9.56 9.79 -20.85
N GLY A 62 -8.72 10.01 -21.86
CA GLY A 62 -8.63 11.26 -22.62
C GLY A 62 -7.63 12.29 -22.09
N VAL A 63 -6.76 11.92 -21.16
CA VAL A 63 -5.71 12.82 -20.65
C VAL A 63 -4.41 12.61 -21.43
N PRO A 64 -3.81 13.67 -22.01
CA PRO A 64 -2.50 13.55 -22.65
C PRO A 64 -1.40 13.11 -21.68
N ALA A 65 -0.47 12.27 -22.14
CA ALA A 65 0.56 11.68 -21.28
C ALA A 65 1.47 12.74 -20.64
N GLU A 66 1.74 13.84 -21.34
CA GLU A 66 2.51 14.99 -20.86
C GLU A 66 1.86 15.74 -19.69
N LYS A 67 0.56 15.52 -19.44
CA LYS A 67 -0.16 16.07 -18.28
C LYS A 67 -0.10 15.16 -17.05
N ILE A 68 0.58 14.02 -17.14
CA ILE A 68 0.75 13.04 -16.07
C ILE A 68 2.19 13.12 -15.58
N SER A 69 2.37 13.28 -14.28
CA SER A 69 3.68 13.34 -13.64
C SER A 69 3.74 12.43 -12.43
N PHE A 70 4.94 11.95 -12.16
CA PHE A 70 5.24 10.94 -11.16
C PHE A 70 6.34 11.42 -10.24
N GLU A 71 6.19 11.15 -8.95
CA GLU A 71 7.21 11.38 -7.95
C GLU A 71 7.17 10.27 -6.92
N ARG A 72 8.34 9.84 -6.44
CA ARG A 72 8.44 8.96 -5.28
C ARG A 72 8.43 9.83 -4.03
N ASP A 73 7.35 9.77 -3.28
CA ASP A 73 7.15 10.54 -2.06
C ASP A 73 7.06 9.59 -0.86
N THR A 74 7.23 10.10 0.36
CA THR A 74 7.32 9.27 1.57
C THR A 74 6.29 9.69 2.59
N PHE A 75 5.45 8.74 2.98
CA PHE A 75 4.60 8.87 4.16
C PHE A 75 5.32 8.22 5.35
N ILE A 76 5.33 8.87 6.51
CA ILE A 76 5.94 8.32 7.71
C ILE A 76 4.83 7.94 8.69
N PHE A 77 4.75 6.65 9.04
CA PHE A 77 3.88 6.16 10.10
C PHE A 77 4.51 6.52 11.45
N GLU A 78 3.97 7.54 12.11
CA GLU A 78 4.45 8.07 13.38
C GLU A 78 3.46 7.80 14.51
N TYR A 79 3.88 7.04 15.53
CA TYR A 79 3.05 6.70 16.69
C TYR A 79 3.88 6.75 17.98
N LEU A 80 3.24 7.16 19.08
CA LEU A 80 3.80 7.12 20.44
C LEU A 80 3.64 5.74 21.10
N THR A 81 3.56 4.70 20.28
CA THR A 81 3.40 3.30 20.70
C THR A 81 4.39 2.41 19.94
N ALA A 82 4.68 1.24 20.50
CA ALA A 82 5.57 0.27 19.89
C ALA A 82 5.01 -0.26 18.55
N PRO A 83 5.84 -0.67 17.58
CA PRO A 83 5.39 -1.14 16.27
C PRO A 83 4.43 -2.33 16.34
N ALA A 84 4.55 -3.17 17.38
CA ALA A 84 3.65 -4.29 17.61
C ALA A 84 2.19 -3.85 17.82
N THR A 85 1.96 -2.66 18.40
CA THR A 85 0.61 -2.09 18.52
C THR A 85 0.05 -1.70 17.16
N LEU A 86 0.88 -1.14 16.28
CA LEU A 86 0.47 -0.79 14.92
C LEU A 86 0.11 -2.04 14.09
N VAL A 87 0.75 -3.18 14.34
CA VAL A 87 0.35 -4.46 13.71
C VAL A 87 -1.11 -4.82 14.05
N GLU A 88 -1.56 -4.60 15.28
CA GLU A 88 -2.94 -4.86 15.66
C GLU A 88 -3.92 -3.91 14.96
N GLU A 89 -3.55 -2.65 14.73
CA GLU A 89 -4.37 -1.72 13.94
C GLU A 89 -4.51 -2.20 12.49
N PHE A 90 -3.41 -2.61 11.85
CA PHE A 90 -3.46 -3.17 10.51
C PHE A 90 -4.32 -4.43 10.46
N LYS A 91 -4.15 -5.35 11.42
CA LYS A 91 -4.97 -6.56 11.52
C LYS A 91 -6.47 -6.25 11.60
N ASN A 92 -6.87 -5.21 12.31
CA ASN A 92 -8.27 -4.92 12.60
C ASN A 92 -8.94 -3.95 11.61
N TYR A 93 -8.16 -3.09 10.94
CA TYR A 93 -8.71 -1.99 10.14
C TYR A 93 -8.16 -1.87 8.72
N TYR A 94 -7.13 -2.64 8.37
CA TYR A 94 -6.58 -2.63 7.01
C TYR A 94 -7.05 -3.87 6.24
N GLY A 95 -7.95 -3.65 5.27
CA GLY A 95 -8.64 -4.73 4.54
C GLY A 95 -7.73 -5.87 4.03
N PRO A 96 -6.57 -5.60 3.41
CA PRO A 96 -5.67 -6.66 2.97
C PRO A 96 -5.17 -7.57 4.10
N THR A 97 -4.79 -7.02 5.25
CA THR A 97 -4.37 -7.81 6.41
C THR A 97 -5.55 -8.49 7.09
N MET A 98 -6.72 -7.84 7.17
CA MET A 98 -7.95 -8.47 7.67
C MET A 98 -8.27 -9.75 6.88
N ASN A 99 -8.29 -9.68 5.55
CA ASN A 99 -8.55 -10.82 4.68
C ASN A 99 -7.49 -11.92 4.84
N ALA A 100 -6.22 -11.53 4.99
CA ALA A 100 -5.13 -12.48 5.20
C ALA A 100 -5.24 -13.19 6.55
N PHE A 101 -5.60 -12.47 7.62
CA PHE A 101 -5.84 -13.09 8.93
C PHE A 101 -7.04 -14.03 8.90
N GLU A 102 -8.16 -13.63 8.30
CA GLU A 102 -9.33 -14.50 8.16
C GLU A 102 -9.00 -15.80 7.41
N ALA A 103 -8.23 -15.71 6.31
CA ALA A 103 -7.79 -16.87 5.55
C ALA A 103 -6.76 -17.72 6.32
N ALA A 104 -5.83 -17.09 7.03
CA ALA A 104 -4.83 -17.77 7.84
C ALA A 104 -5.45 -18.51 9.03
N GLU A 105 -6.49 -17.94 9.67
CA GLU A 105 -7.24 -18.58 10.76
C GLU A 105 -7.87 -19.90 10.31
N LYS A 106 -8.51 -19.92 9.13
CA LYS A 106 -9.13 -21.13 8.56
C LYS A 106 -8.12 -22.26 8.31
N ASN A 107 -6.84 -21.91 8.13
CA ASN A 107 -5.76 -22.86 7.85
C ASN A 107 -4.80 -23.08 9.04
N GLY A 108 -5.11 -22.51 10.21
CA GLY A 108 -4.27 -22.64 11.42
C GLY A 108 -2.94 -21.87 11.38
N ARG A 109 -2.78 -20.92 10.45
CA ARG A 109 -1.53 -20.16 10.22
C ARG A 109 -1.57 -18.72 10.73
N ALA A 110 -2.62 -18.32 11.45
CA ALA A 110 -2.78 -16.95 11.93
C ALA A 110 -1.63 -16.47 12.83
N ALA A 111 -1.08 -17.34 13.68
CA ALA A 111 0.06 -17.03 14.54
C ALA A 111 1.35 -16.80 13.74
N GLU A 112 1.54 -17.52 12.64
CA GLU A 112 2.67 -17.36 11.72
C GLU A 112 2.61 -15.99 11.03
N LEU A 113 1.45 -15.65 10.46
CA LEU A 113 1.20 -14.33 9.85
C LEU A 113 1.43 -13.18 10.85
N GLN A 114 0.89 -13.32 12.07
CA GLN A 114 1.09 -12.32 13.12
C GLN A 114 2.57 -12.11 13.43
N LYS A 115 3.35 -13.20 13.51
CA LYS A 115 4.78 -13.13 13.78
C LYS A 115 5.53 -12.45 12.65
N GLU A 116 5.27 -12.83 11.40
CA GLU A 116 5.92 -12.21 10.23
C GLU A 116 5.64 -10.71 10.13
N LEU A 117 4.40 -10.28 10.38
CA LEU A 117 4.07 -8.86 10.40
C LEU A 117 4.74 -8.12 11.57
N LYS A 118 4.80 -8.71 12.78
CA LYS A 118 5.55 -8.11 13.90
C LYS A 118 7.03 -7.96 13.60
N ASP A 119 7.64 -8.97 12.99
CA ASP A 119 9.04 -8.93 12.59
C ASP A 119 9.28 -7.84 11.54
N LEU A 120 8.42 -7.75 10.51
CA LEU A 120 8.49 -6.70 9.48
C LEU A 120 8.38 -5.29 10.10
N PHE A 121 7.37 -5.03 10.92
CA PHE A 121 7.16 -3.71 11.51
C PHE A 121 8.33 -3.31 12.42
N SER A 122 8.86 -4.26 13.19
CA SER A 122 10.03 -4.04 14.03
C SER A 122 11.28 -3.73 13.21
N GLN A 123 11.52 -4.46 12.11
CA GLN A 123 12.66 -4.26 11.22
C GLN A 123 12.59 -2.90 10.49
N GLN A 124 11.39 -2.47 10.10
CA GLN A 124 11.17 -1.23 9.38
C GLN A 124 11.16 0.00 10.29
N ASN A 125 10.98 -0.18 11.61
CA ASN A 125 10.97 0.92 12.57
C ASN A 125 12.31 1.65 12.61
N LYS A 126 12.26 2.98 12.46
CA LYS A 126 13.42 3.89 12.56
C LYS A 126 13.38 4.74 13.82
N SER A 127 12.37 4.58 14.67
CA SER A 127 12.33 5.27 15.96
C SER A 127 13.55 4.90 16.80
N PRO A 128 14.26 5.88 17.39
CA PRO A 128 15.34 5.60 18.33
C PRO A 128 14.81 5.10 19.69
N ARG A 129 13.50 5.19 19.93
CA ARG A 129 12.85 4.73 21.15
C ARG A 129 12.12 3.40 20.91
N PRO A 130 12.26 2.41 21.81
CA PRO A 130 11.64 1.09 21.65
C PRO A 130 10.10 1.11 21.84
N ASP A 131 9.58 2.14 22.50
CA ASP A 131 8.15 2.36 22.79
C ASP A 131 7.47 3.31 21.79
N ALA A 132 8.12 3.63 20.66
CA ALA A 132 7.57 4.47 19.61
C ALA A 132 7.81 3.89 18.21
N THR A 133 6.98 4.31 17.27
CA THR A 133 7.01 3.89 15.87
C THR A 133 7.28 5.08 14.97
N SER A 134 8.27 4.96 14.10
CA SER A 134 8.56 5.87 12.99
C SER A 134 8.95 4.99 11.80
N ILE A 135 8.00 4.68 10.92
CA ILE A 135 8.24 3.81 9.76
C ILE A 135 8.02 4.60 8.46
N PRO A 136 9.08 4.85 7.65
CA PRO A 136 8.90 5.45 6.34
C PRO A 136 8.33 4.45 5.33
N ALA A 137 7.36 4.89 4.55
CA ALA A 137 6.72 4.14 3.49
C ALA A 137 6.70 4.96 2.20
N THR A 138 7.40 4.46 1.17
CA THR A 138 7.48 5.14 -0.12
C THR A 138 6.25 4.82 -0.95
N PHE A 139 5.68 5.85 -1.57
CA PHE A 139 4.57 5.73 -2.49
C PHE A 139 4.83 6.52 -3.78
N LEU A 140 4.17 6.13 -4.85
CA LEU A 140 4.14 6.86 -6.10
C LEU A 140 3.06 7.94 -6.00
N ARG A 141 3.49 9.20 -5.92
CA ARG A 141 2.65 10.37 -6.07
C ARG A 141 2.41 10.62 -7.56
N VAL A 142 1.16 10.47 -7.98
CA VAL A 142 0.72 10.76 -9.34
C VAL A 142 0.02 12.11 -9.32
N THR A 143 0.45 13.03 -10.17
CA THR A 143 -0.24 14.29 -10.41
C THR A 143 -0.70 14.37 -11.86
N VAL A 144 -2.01 14.56 -12.05
CA VAL A 144 -2.64 14.66 -13.37
C VAL A 144 -3.33 16.00 -13.51
N SER A 145 -2.99 16.74 -14.56
CA SER A 145 -3.72 17.95 -14.96
C SER A 145 -4.81 17.58 -15.95
N VAL A 146 -6.06 17.97 -15.68
CA VAL A 146 -7.23 17.66 -16.53
C VAL A 146 -7.54 18.86 -17.40
#